data_AF-A0A3M1R2I4-F1
#
_entry.id   AF-A0A3M1R2I4-F1
#
_cell.length_a   1.000
_cell.length_b   1.000
_cell.length_c   1.000
_cell.angle_alpha   90.00
_cell.angle_beta   90.00
_cell.angle_gamma   90.00
#
_symmetry.space_group_name_H-M   'P 1'
#
loop_
_entity.id
_entity.type
_entity.pdbx_description
1 polymer ?
#
loop_
_entity_poly.entity_id
_entity_poly.type
_entity_poly.pdbx_seq_one_letter_code
_entity_poly.pdbx_strand_id
1 'polypeptide(L)'
;MYVPRALRPVLERALASFPCVLVTGPRQSGKTTFLRREVGEGFAYLTLDDPLERGFAASDPAGFLHRFQGRPVVVDEIQYAPGLLPYVKMAIDADPERVGRWLLTGSQQFQLMRHVTESLAGRVAILELLPFSHLEHAAADLEQAVWLGGYPVPALHPDRRDLWMGGYLRTYLERDLRQLQNVHDLHLFERFLELVAARHGQLFNRAALAREVGISQPTAKAWGDLLQASYVAYLLRPFHRNYGKRVVKRPKLYLLDPGLVCTLTRQPSGEAALAGPLGGPLLEGWVVAEAVKLFANLGRRPDLYFWRSHDGLEVDLLVGVAGRLLPVEVKLTATPTPRHTAPLD
;
A
#
# COMPACT_ATOMS: atom_id res chain seq x y z
N MET A 1 21.71 -5.72 1.47
CA MET A 1 21.83 -4.50 2.29
C MET A 1 20.51 -4.28 3.02
N TYR A 2 20.51 -3.82 4.28
CA TYR A 2 19.29 -3.40 4.99
C TYR A 2 19.17 -1.88 4.95
N VAL A 3 17.98 -1.37 4.62
CA VAL A 3 17.67 0.07 4.65
C VAL A 3 16.75 0.32 5.85
N PRO A 4 17.13 1.20 6.80
CA PRO A 4 16.27 1.59 7.91
C PRO A 4 14.93 2.13 7.42
N ARG A 5 13.84 1.72 8.07
CA ARG A 5 12.49 2.12 7.68
C ARG A 5 12.01 3.32 8.47
N ALA A 6 11.37 4.28 7.80
CA ALA A 6 10.83 5.48 8.44
C ALA A 6 9.67 5.16 9.41
N LEU A 7 9.03 3.99 9.27
CA LEU A 7 8.01 3.48 10.18
C LEU A 7 8.57 3.07 11.57
N ARG A 8 9.89 2.90 11.73
CA ARG A 8 10.51 2.39 12.96
C ARG A 8 10.05 3.12 14.24
N PRO A 9 10.08 4.47 14.33
CA PRO A 9 9.66 5.15 15.57
C PRO A 9 8.18 4.93 15.91
N VAL A 10 7.33 4.70 14.90
CA VAL A 10 5.93 4.36 15.11
C VAL A 10 5.79 2.93 15.64
N LEU A 11 6.56 1.98 15.10
CA LEU A 11 6.60 0.61 15.60
C LEU A 11 7.00 0.56 17.07
N GLU A 12 8.07 1.27 17.45
CA GLU A 12 8.55 1.33 18.84
C GLU A 12 7.46 1.86 19.79
N ARG A 13 6.79 2.97 19.42
CA ARG A 13 5.67 3.49 20.20
C ARG A 13 4.49 2.53 20.28
N ALA A 14 4.17 1.85 19.18
CA ALA A 14 3.08 0.89 19.14
C ALA A 14 3.35 -0.32 20.04
N LEU A 15 4.57 -0.86 20.02
CA LEU A 15 4.99 -1.95 20.90
C LEU A 15 4.97 -1.55 22.38
N ALA A 16 5.26 -0.29 22.69
CA ALA A 16 5.19 0.23 24.06
C ALA A 16 3.76 0.55 24.53
N SER A 17 2.77 0.60 23.64
CA SER A 17 1.42 1.10 23.95
C SER A 17 0.31 0.07 23.75
N PHE A 18 0.54 -0.97 22.93
CA PHE A 18 -0.47 -1.95 22.57
C PHE A 18 0.04 -3.37 22.84
N PRO A 19 -0.83 -4.28 23.34
CA PRO A 19 -0.46 -5.68 23.54
C PRO A 19 -0.24 -6.42 22.21
N CYS A 20 -0.90 -5.98 21.14
CA CYS A 20 -0.73 -6.50 19.80
C CYS A 20 -0.39 -5.37 18.81
N VAL A 21 0.56 -5.63 17.92
CA VAL A 21 0.87 -4.79 16.77
C VAL A 21 0.76 -5.64 15.51
N LEU A 22 0.07 -5.16 14.50
CA LEU A 22 -0.05 -5.80 13.20
C LEU A 22 0.63 -4.91 12.15
N VAL A 23 1.65 -5.42 11.48
CA VAL A 23 2.30 -4.76 10.34
C VAL A 23 1.79 -5.35 9.03
N THR A 24 1.15 -4.51 8.23
CA THR A 24 0.58 -4.88 6.93
C THR A 24 1.29 -4.15 5.80
N GLY A 25 0.99 -4.51 4.55
CA GLY A 25 1.56 -3.85 3.37
C GLY A 25 1.71 -4.81 2.19
N PRO A 26 2.06 -4.31 0.99
CA PRO A 26 2.12 -5.13 -0.20
C PRO A 26 3.15 -6.25 -0.06
N ARG A 27 2.97 -7.34 -0.82
CA ARG A 27 3.98 -8.40 -0.90
C ARG A 27 5.32 -7.79 -1.32
N GLN A 28 6.41 -8.34 -0.77
CA GLN A 28 7.77 -7.90 -1.09
C GLN A 28 8.10 -6.44 -0.71
N SER A 29 7.27 -5.75 0.10
CA SER A 29 7.62 -4.42 0.65
C SER A 29 8.70 -4.45 1.75
N GLY A 30 9.16 -5.64 2.16
CA GLY A 30 10.21 -5.82 3.16
C GLY A 30 9.73 -6.01 4.61
N LYS A 31 8.44 -6.36 4.84
CA LYS A 31 7.85 -6.58 6.18
C LYS A 31 8.67 -7.53 7.07
N THR A 32 8.91 -8.75 6.59
CA THR A 32 9.68 -9.76 7.33
C THR A 32 11.07 -9.28 7.69
N THR A 33 11.76 -8.65 6.73
CA THR A 33 13.10 -8.09 6.95
C THR A 33 13.09 -6.96 7.96
N PHE A 34 12.14 -6.02 7.84
CA PHE A 34 11.95 -4.91 8.78
C PHE A 34 11.77 -5.43 10.20
N LEU A 35 10.81 -6.34 10.42
CA LEU A 35 10.54 -6.84 11.77
C LEU A 35 11.71 -7.63 12.35
N ARG A 36 12.28 -8.58 11.60
CA ARG A 36 13.45 -9.35 12.07
C ARG A 36 14.61 -8.44 12.47
N ARG A 37 14.79 -7.30 11.79
CA ARG A 37 15.86 -6.34 12.09
C ARG A 37 15.53 -5.47 13.30
N GLU A 38 14.32 -4.94 13.39
CA GLU A 38 13.97 -3.99 14.45
C GLU A 38 13.71 -4.65 15.81
N VAL A 39 13.13 -5.86 15.85
CA VAL A 39 12.89 -6.55 17.13
C VAL A 39 14.01 -7.49 17.56
N GLY A 40 14.85 -7.93 16.62
CA GLY A 40 16.03 -8.76 16.88
C GLY A 40 15.72 -10.05 17.66
N GLU A 41 16.67 -10.47 18.51
CA GLU A 41 16.58 -11.71 19.30
C GLU A 41 15.64 -11.60 20.51
N GLY A 42 15.19 -10.39 20.86
CA GLY A 42 14.25 -10.17 21.96
C GLY A 42 12.89 -10.85 21.74
N PHE A 43 12.55 -11.12 20.47
CA PHE A 43 11.31 -11.78 20.07
C PHE A 43 11.58 -13.20 19.58
N ALA A 44 10.67 -14.12 19.91
CA ALA A 44 10.55 -15.35 19.13
C ALA A 44 10.07 -14.97 17.72
N TYR A 45 10.48 -15.72 16.70
CA TYR A 45 10.01 -15.51 15.33
C TYR A 45 9.53 -16.83 14.75
N LEU A 46 8.37 -16.80 14.10
CA LEU A 46 7.84 -17.90 13.31
C LEU A 46 7.18 -17.38 12.04
N THR A 47 7.03 -18.26 11.05
CA THR A 47 6.26 -17.96 9.84
C THR A 47 5.20 -19.02 9.60
N LEU A 48 3.98 -18.59 9.28
CA LEU A 48 2.87 -19.47 8.91
C LEU A 48 2.89 -19.84 7.41
N ASP A 49 3.92 -19.41 6.67
CA ASP A 49 4.27 -20.06 5.40
C ASP A 49 4.74 -21.51 5.62
N ASP A 50 5.30 -21.84 6.78
CA ASP A 50 5.66 -23.21 7.15
C ASP A 50 4.37 -24.06 7.36
N PRO A 51 4.15 -25.12 6.57
CA PRO A 51 2.97 -25.97 6.69
C PRO A 51 2.83 -26.65 8.06
N LEU A 52 3.93 -26.95 8.75
CA LEU A 52 3.91 -27.57 10.08
C LEU A 52 3.42 -26.58 11.14
N GLU A 53 3.97 -25.36 11.10
CA GLU A 53 3.56 -24.27 11.99
C GLU A 53 2.09 -23.90 11.77
N ARG A 54 1.67 -23.83 10.50
CA ARG A 54 0.27 -23.59 10.13
C ARG A 54 -0.63 -24.73 10.60
N GLY A 55 -0.21 -25.98 10.42
CA GLY A 55 -0.94 -27.16 10.86
C GLY A 55 -1.16 -27.16 12.36
N PHE A 56 -0.11 -26.89 13.14
CA PHE A 56 -0.19 -26.80 14.60
C PHE A 56 -1.09 -25.64 15.05
N ALA A 57 -0.91 -24.45 14.46
CA ALA A 57 -1.75 -23.30 14.73
C ALA A 57 -3.25 -23.56 14.44
N ALA A 58 -3.56 -24.42 13.47
CA ALA A 58 -4.93 -24.78 13.14
C ALA A 58 -5.50 -25.88 14.05
N SER A 59 -4.70 -26.90 14.40
CA SER A 59 -5.15 -28.05 15.18
C SER A 59 -5.23 -27.76 16.69
N ASP A 60 -4.28 -27.00 17.21
CA ASP A 60 -4.21 -26.62 18.63
C ASP A 60 -3.69 -25.18 18.79
N PRO A 61 -4.56 -24.18 18.54
CA PRO A 61 -4.22 -22.77 18.72
C PRO A 61 -3.71 -22.42 20.13
N ALA A 62 -4.26 -23.06 21.17
CA ALA A 62 -3.93 -22.76 22.55
C ALA A 62 -2.52 -23.26 22.91
N GLY A 63 -2.21 -24.51 22.58
CA GLY A 63 -0.87 -25.07 22.74
C GLY A 63 0.16 -24.34 21.89
N PHE A 64 -0.21 -23.93 20.67
CA PHE A 64 0.63 -23.11 19.80
C PHE A 64 1.06 -21.81 20.48
N LEU A 65 0.15 -21.09 21.14
CA LEU A 65 0.48 -19.85 21.86
C LEU A 65 1.20 -20.12 23.19
N HIS A 66 0.86 -21.22 23.90
CA HIS A 66 1.46 -21.57 25.18
C HIS A 66 2.96 -21.85 25.09
N ARG A 67 3.44 -22.38 23.95
CA ARG A 67 4.87 -22.70 23.73
C ARG A 67 5.81 -21.50 23.90
N PHE A 68 5.31 -20.28 23.72
CA PHE A 68 6.12 -19.07 23.90
C PHE A 68 6.30 -18.68 25.37
N GLN A 69 5.58 -19.30 26.31
CA GLN A 69 5.71 -19.06 27.75
C GLN A 69 5.68 -17.57 28.13
N GLY A 70 4.88 -16.78 27.40
CA GLY A 70 4.77 -15.33 27.57
C GLY A 70 5.84 -14.52 26.84
N ARG A 71 6.91 -15.11 26.27
CA ARG A 71 7.91 -14.39 25.45
C ARG A 71 7.22 -13.65 24.29
N PRO A 72 7.60 -12.39 24.01
CA PRO A 72 7.11 -11.69 22.82
C PRO A 72 7.40 -12.45 21.54
N VAL A 73 6.47 -12.44 20.59
CA VAL A 73 6.59 -13.24 19.36
C VAL A 73 6.16 -12.48 18.12
N VAL A 74 6.94 -12.67 17.06
CA VAL A 74 6.60 -12.32 15.69
C VAL A 74 5.93 -13.52 15.01
N VAL A 75 4.68 -13.32 14.57
CA VAL A 75 3.90 -14.29 13.78
C VAL A 75 3.77 -13.75 12.36
N ASP A 76 4.60 -14.26 11.45
CA ASP A 76 4.63 -13.83 10.06
C ASP A 76 3.50 -14.49 9.24
N GLU A 77 2.87 -13.71 8.37
CA GLU A 77 1.78 -14.10 7.46
C GLU A 77 0.54 -14.70 8.18
N ILE A 78 0.03 -13.99 9.19
CA ILE A 78 -1.12 -14.38 10.04
C ILE A 78 -2.40 -14.71 9.26
N GLN A 79 -2.54 -14.21 8.02
CA GLN A 79 -3.69 -14.54 7.18
C GLN A 79 -3.78 -16.03 6.80
N TYR A 80 -2.72 -16.82 6.97
CA TYR A 80 -2.78 -18.27 6.78
C TYR A 80 -3.38 -19.04 7.96
N ALA A 81 -3.44 -18.43 9.15
CA ALA A 81 -4.08 -19.02 10.33
C ALA A 81 -4.88 -17.95 11.11
N PRO A 82 -5.93 -17.36 10.50
CA PRO A 82 -6.72 -16.30 11.14
C PRO A 82 -7.43 -16.78 12.42
N GLY A 83 -7.66 -18.09 12.55
CA GLY A 83 -8.21 -18.74 13.74
C GLY A 83 -7.36 -18.57 15.01
N LEU A 84 -6.10 -18.12 14.90
CA LEU A 84 -5.28 -17.76 16.07
C LEU A 84 -5.75 -16.46 16.75
N LEU A 85 -6.41 -15.54 16.03
CA LEU A 85 -6.72 -14.20 16.55
C LEU A 85 -7.64 -14.21 17.78
N PRO A 86 -8.69 -15.05 17.89
CA PRO A 86 -9.46 -15.21 19.11
C PRO A 86 -8.63 -15.68 20.32
N TYR A 87 -7.64 -16.55 20.10
CA TYR A 87 -6.77 -17.05 21.17
C TYR A 87 -5.74 -15.99 21.61
N VAL A 88 -5.23 -15.21 20.66
CA VAL A 88 -4.41 -14.03 20.98
C VAL A 88 -5.22 -13.05 21.82
N LYS A 89 -6.48 -12.78 21.45
CA LYS A 89 -7.40 -11.95 22.26
C LYS A 89 -7.55 -12.49 23.69
N MET A 90 -7.83 -13.79 23.85
CA MET A 90 -7.95 -14.40 25.17
C MET A 90 -6.67 -14.25 26.00
N ALA A 91 -5.50 -14.42 25.38
CA ALA A 91 -4.22 -14.26 26.04
C ALA A 91 -3.90 -12.81 26.42
N ILE A 92 -4.42 -11.82 25.66
CA ILE A 92 -4.35 -10.39 25.99
C ILE A 92 -5.31 -10.06 27.14
N ASP A 93 -6.54 -10.55 27.09
CA ASP A 93 -7.55 -10.28 28.13
C ASP A 93 -7.14 -10.84 29.51
N ALA A 94 -6.32 -11.90 29.53
CA ALA A 94 -5.77 -12.47 30.76
C ALA A 94 -4.61 -11.66 31.37
N ASP A 95 -3.95 -10.80 30.59
CA ASP A 95 -2.81 -9.98 31.02
C ASP A 95 -2.82 -8.63 30.25
N PRO A 96 -3.82 -7.76 30.52
CA PRO A 96 -4.11 -6.59 29.68
C PRO A 96 -3.05 -5.49 29.78
N GLU A 97 -2.24 -5.48 30.84
CA GLU A 97 -1.17 -4.51 31.05
C GLU A 97 0.07 -4.83 30.23
N ARG A 98 0.20 -6.08 29.75
CA ARG A 98 1.38 -6.53 29.00
C ARG A 98 1.34 -6.10 27.55
N VAL A 99 2.08 -5.02 27.26
CA VAL A 99 2.27 -4.47 25.92
C VAL A 99 3.33 -5.23 25.08
N GLY A 100 3.29 -5.06 23.77
CA GLY A 100 4.34 -5.51 22.83
C GLY A 100 4.50 -7.02 22.71
N ARG A 101 3.56 -7.80 23.25
CA ARG A 101 3.66 -9.27 23.31
C ARG A 101 3.48 -9.93 21.94
N TRP A 102 2.57 -9.39 21.12
CA TRP A 102 2.20 -10.00 19.85
C TRP A 102 2.53 -9.05 18.70
N LEU A 103 3.42 -9.48 17.81
CA LEU A 103 3.75 -8.77 16.58
C LEU A 103 3.34 -9.62 15.39
N LEU A 104 2.30 -9.24 14.69
CA LEU A 104 1.72 -9.98 13.59
C LEU A 104 2.11 -9.34 12.26
N THR A 105 2.17 -10.12 11.19
CA THR A 105 2.29 -9.57 9.83
C THR A 105 1.25 -10.15 8.90
N GLY A 106 0.89 -9.40 7.87
CA GLY A 106 0.18 -9.97 6.75
C GLY A 106 0.27 -9.15 5.48
N SER A 107 0.24 -9.85 4.34
CA SER A 107 0.24 -9.22 3.01
C SER A 107 -1.16 -9.04 2.43
N GLN A 108 -2.16 -9.78 2.94
CA GLN A 108 -3.53 -9.75 2.43
C GLN A 108 -4.47 -8.96 3.36
N GLN A 109 -4.52 -7.64 3.18
CA GLN A 109 -5.30 -6.72 4.03
C GLN A 109 -6.79 -7.09 4.13
N PHE A 110 -7.42 -7.49 3.02
CA PHE A 110 -8.88 -7.59 2.95
C PHE A 110 -9.48 -8.68 3.86
N GLN A 111 -8.96 -9.91 3.79
CA GLN A 111 -9.41 -11.02 4.63
C GLN A 111 -8.96 -10.81 6.08
N LEU A 112 -7.72 -10.34 6.26
CA LEU A 112 -7.13 -10.18 7.58
C LEU A 112 -7.87 -9.14 8.43
N MET A 113 -8.19 -7.98 7.86
CA MET A 113 -8.82 -6.89 8.60
C MET A 113 -10.20 -7.24 9.16
N ARG A 114 -10.95 -8.14 8.51
CA ARG A 114 -12.25 -8.61 9.02
C ARG A 114 -12.07 -9.35 10.35
N HIS A 115 -11.21 -10.37 10.36
CA HIS A 115 -10.94 -11.16 11.56
C HIS A 115 -10.26 -10.34 12.67
N VAL A 116 -9.37 -9.42 12.30
CA VAL A 116 -8.71 -8.50 13.25
C VAL A 116 -9.73 -7.56 13.89
N THR A 117 -10.67 -7.01 13.13
CA THR A 117 -11.72 -6.13 13.66
C THR A 117 -12.65 -6.90 14.60
N GLU A 118 -12.98 -8.15 14.27
CA GLU A 118 -13.84 -9.01 15.10
C GLU A 118 -13.15 -9.44 16.41
N SER A 119 -11.86 -9.81 16.35
CA SER A 119 -11.17 -10.43 17.49
C SER A 119 -10.33 -9.45 18.31
N LEU A 120 -9.72 -8.43 17.70
CA LEU A 120 -8.68 -7.61 18.33
C LEU A 120 -9.02 -6.12 18.41
N ALA A 121 -10.26 -5.71 18.14
CA ALA A 121 -10.68 -4.32 18.28
C ALA A 121 -10.30 -3.73 19.65
N GLY A 122 -9.69 -2.54 19.62
CA GLY A 122 -9.19 -1.82 20.79
C GLY A 122 -7.89 -2.37 21.40
N ARG A 123 -7.36 -3.50 20.90
CA ARG A 123 -6.17 -4.18 21.45
C ARG A 123 -4.99 -4.23 20.48
N VAL A 124 -5.20 -3.82 19.24
CA VAL A 124 -4.20 -3.90 18.17
C VAL A 124 -3.90 -2.53 17.59
N ALA A 125 -2.62 -2.20 17.48
CA ALA A 125 -2.15 -1.14 16.60
C ALA A 125 -1.90 -1.72 15.21
N ILE A 126 -2.42 -1.06 14.17
CA ILE A 126 -2.26 -1.50 12.78
C ILE A 126 -1.37 -0.50 12.08
N LEU A 127 -0.24 -0.99 11.57
CA LEU A 127 0.77 -0.21 10.88
C LEU A 127 0.87 -0.68 9.43
N GLU A 128 1.20 0.24 8.53
CA GLU A 128 1.31 -0.02 7.09
C GLU A 128 2.76 0.22 6.65
N LEU A 129 3.40 -0.82 6.13
CA LEU A 129 4.75 -0.77 5.58
C LEU A 129 4.69 -0.91 4.05
N LEU A 130 4.63 0.25 3.39
CA LEU A 130 4.67 0.38 1.93
C LEU A 130 6.09 0.15 1.39
N PRO A 131 6.30 0.09 0.06
CA PRO A 131 7.64 0.15 -0.53
C PRO A 131 8.41 1.41 -0.08
N PHE A 132 9.72 1.44 -0.32
CA PHE A 132 10.55 2.57 0.10
C PHE A 132 9.97 3.90 -0.38
N SER A 133 9.92 4.85 0.55
CA SER A 133 9.77 6.27 0.25
C SER A 133 11.10 6.86 -0.20
N HIS A 134 11.04 8.02 -0.85
CA HIS A 134 12.21 8.81 -1.23
C HIS A 134 13.09 9.17 -0.03
N LEU A 135 12.50 9.30 1.17
CA LEU A 135 13.24 9.56 2.41
C LEU A 135 14.01 8.34 2.94
N GLU A 136 13.58 7.12 2.59
CA GLU A 136 14.26 5.89 2.98
C GLU A 136 15.34 5.50 1.98
N HIS A 137 15.06 5.65 0.68
CA HIS A 137 16.00 5.37 -0.39
C HIS A 137 15.77 6.32 -1.56
N ALA A 138 16.56 7.40 -1.59
CA ALA A 138 16.53 8.37 -2.67
C ALA A 138 17.23 7.78 -3.91
N ALA A 139 16.52 7.76 -5.04
CA ALA A 139 17.14 7.51 -6.33
C ALA A 139 18.07 8.69 -6.72
N ALA A 140 18.96 8.48 -7.69
CA ALA A 140 19.89 9.50 -8.15
C ALA A 140 19.18 10.75 -8.70
N ASP A 141 18.05 10.53 -9.38
CA ASP A 141 17.23 11.56 -10.00
C ASP A 141 15.76 11.09 -10.13
N LEU A 142 14.90 11.96 -10.67
CA LEU A 142 13.48 11.66 -10.88
C LEU A 142 13.26 10.55 -11.91
N GLU A 143 14.09 10.47 -12.96
CA GLU A 143 13.98 9.43 -14.00
C GLU A 143 14.16 8.05 -13.39
N GLN A 144 15.20 7.87 -12.56
CA GLN A 144 15.46 6.64 -11.81
C GLN A 144 14.37 6.36 -10.79
N ALA A 145 13.87 7.37 -10.07
CA ALA A 145 12.79 7.21 -9.10
C ALA A 145 11.51 6.66 -9.75
N VAL A 146 11.15 7.20 -10.93
CA VAL A 146 9.98 6.79 -11.71
C VAL A 146 10.19 5.43 -12.37
N TRP A 147 11.40 5.16 -12.87
CA TRP A 147 11.71 3.93 -13.59
C TRP A 147 11.79 2.70 -12.69
N LEU A 148 12.46 2.83 -11.55
CA LEU A 148 12.72 1.73 -10.61
C LEU A 148 11.57 1.52 -9.63
N GLY A 149 10.87 2.59 -9.26
CA GLY A 149 9.87 2.55 -8.20
C GLY A 149 10.48 2.45 -6.81
N GLY A 150 9.64 2.16 -5.80
CA GLY A 150 10.02 2.06 -4.40
C GLY A 150 10.21 0.62 -3.90
N TYR A 151 9.89 -0.40 -4.70
CA TYR A 151 10.05 -1.79 -4.24
C TYR A 151 11.52 -2.11 -3.93
N PRO A 152 11.82 -2.83 -2.83
CA PRO A 152 13.19 -3.00 -2.37
C PRO A 152 14.16 -3.60 -3.39
N VAL A 153 13.72 -4.63 -4.13
CA VAL A 153 14.60 -5.29 -5.11
C VAL A 153 14.96 -4.37 -6.28
N PRO A 154 14.01 -3.80 -7.05
CA PRO A 154 14.35 -2.92 -8.16
C PRO A 154 15.05 -1.64 -7.71
N ALA A 155 14.72 -1.11 -6.53
CA ALA A 155 15.35 0.11 -6.00
C ALA A 155 16.82 -0.09 -5.56
N LEU A 156 17.15 -1.26 -5.01
CA LEU A 156 18.51 -1.58 -4.54
C LEU A 156 19.37 -2.29 -5.61
N HIS A 157 18.72 -2.95 -6.57
CA HIS A 157 19.36 -3.72 -7.63
C HIS A 157 18.72 -3.37 -8.98
N PRO A 158 19.03 -2.19 -9.55
CA PRO A 158 18.45 -1.72 -10.81
C PRO A 158 18.60 -2.70 -11.97
N ASP A 159 19.71 -3.46 -11.99
CA ASP A 159 20.01 -4.52 -12.95
C ASP A 159 18.97 -5.66 -12.95
N ARG A 160 18.23 -5.83 -11.85
CA ARG A 160 17.22 -6.90 -11.67
C ARG A 160 15.80 -6.41 -11.88
N ARG A 161 15.60 -5.14 -12.20
CA ARG A 161 14.29 -4.49 -12.25
C ARG A 161 13.31 -5.23 -13.16
N ASP A 162 13.66 -5.51 -14.40
CA ASP A 162 12.73 -6.12 -15.37
C ASP A 162 12.32 -7.54 -14.97
N LEU A 163 13.29 -8.35 -14.56
CA LEU A 163 13.04 -9.70 -14.08
C LEU A 163 12.13 -9.67 -12.84
N TRP A 164 12.38 -8.74 -11.93
CA TRP A 164 11.58 -8.59 -10.72
C TRP A 164 10.16 -8.10 -11.03
N MET A 165 9.99 -7.06 -11.86
CA MET A 165 8.68 -6.50 -12.22
C MET A 165 7.81 -7.54 -12.94
N GLY A 166 8.39 -8.26 -13.91
CA GLY A 166 7.67 -9.33 -14.62
C GLY A 166 7.26 -10.47 -13.68
N GLY A 167 8.15 -10.88 -12.78
CA GLY A 167 7.85 -11.90 -11.77
C GLY A 167 6.81 -11.44 -10.75
N TYR A 168 6.91 -10.20 -10.28
CA TYR A 168 5.97 -9.60 -9.32
C TYR A 168 4.56 -9.54 -9.92
N LEU A 169 4.40 -8.99 -11.12
CA LEU A 169 3.09 -8.90 -11.77
C LEU A 169 2.49 -10.29 -11.97
N ARG A 170 3.24 -11.25 -12.52
CA ARG A 170 2.74 -12.62 -12.72
C ARG A 170 2.30 -13.29 -11.42
N THR A 171 3.15 -13.26 -10.40
CA THR A 171 2.87 -13.95 -9.13
C THR A 171 1.78 -13.26 -8.30
N TYR A 172 1.70 -11.93 -8.35
CA TYR A 172 0.60 -11.15 -7.77
C TYR A 172 -0.73 -11.55 -8.42
N LEU A 173 -0.77 -11.54 -9.76
CA LEU A 173 -1.96 -11.89 -10.54
C LEU A 173 -2.42 -13.33 -10.25
N GLU A 174 -1.48 -14.27 -10.21
CA GLU A 174 -1.79 -15.69 -10.00
C GLU A 174 -2.20 -16.01 -8.56
N ARG A 175 -1.52 -15.46 -7.54
CA ARG A 175 -1.63 -15.90 -6.15
C ARG A 175 -2.61 -15.09 -5.32
N ASP A 176 -2.58 -13.76 -5.41
CA ASP A 176 -3.43 -12.92 -4.56
C ASP A 176 -4.82 -12.68 -5.15
N LEU A 177 -4.95 -12.71 -6.48
CA LEU A 177 -6.25 -12.44 -7.13
C LEU A 177 -7.12 -13.68 -7.27
N ARG A 178 -6.56 -14.87 -7.53
CA ARG A 178 -7.35 -16.11 -7.62
C ARG A 178 -8.02 -16.50 -6.31
N GLN A 179 -7.39 -16.18 -5.17
CA GLN A 179 -7.95 -16.43 -3.84
C GLN A 179 -9.12 -15.49 -3.50
N LEU A 180 -9.26 -14.38 -4.24
CA LEU A 180 -10.33 -13.43 -4.09
C LEU A 180 -11.39 -13.76 -5.15
N GLN A 181 -12.54 -14.26 -4.70
CA GLN A 181 -13.58 -14.90 -5.53
C GLN A 181 -14.16 -14.07 -6.71
N ASN A 182 -13.63 -12.88 -6.97
CA ASN A 182 -14.13 -11.93 -7.96
C ASN A 182 -13.27 -11.85 -9.24
N VAL A 183 -12.21 -12.65 -9.38
CA VAL A 183 -11.36 -12.68 -10.59
C VAL A 183 -11.31 -14.11 -11.16
N HIS A 184 -12.24 -14.40 -12.09
CA HIS A 184 -12.28 -15.70 -12.77
C HIS A 184 -11.42 -15.75 -14.02
N ASP A 185 -11.25 -14.60 -14.68
CA ASP A 185 -10.47 -14.46 -15.91
C ASP A 185 -9.26 -13.54 -15.65
N LEU A 186 -8.08 -14.15 -15.58
CA LEU A 186 -6.83 -13.42 -15.35
C LEU A 186 -6.45 -12.53 -16.54
N HIS A 187 -6.80 -12.92 -17.77
CA HIS A 187 -6.47 -12.13 -18.96
C HIS A 187 -7.27 -10.82 -18.99
N LEU A 188 -8.55 -10.88 -18.64
CA LEU A 188 -9.37 -9.66 -18.48
C LEU A 188 -8.84 -8.76 -17.36
N PHE A 189 -8.34 -9.35 -16.27
CA PHE A 189 -7.75 -8.57 -15.19
C PHE A 189 -6.42 -7.92 -15.59
N GLU A 190 -5.55 -8.64 -16.30
CA GLU A 190 -4.31 -8.09 -16.87
C GLU A 190 -4.61 -6.89 -17.75
N ARG A 191 -5.57 -7.02 -18.67
CA ARG A 191 -6.03 -5.92 -19.52
C ARG A 191 -6.60 -4.75 -18.72
N PHE A 192 -7.34 -5.02 -17.65
CA PHE A 192 -7.82 -3.98 -16.74
C PHE A 192 -6.66 -3.24 -16.07
N LEU A 193 -5.64 -3.96 -15.61
CA LEU A 193 -4.46 -3.39 -14.96
C LEU A 193 -3.63 -2.53 -15.94
N GLU A 194 -3.45 -2.99 -17.18
CA GLU A 194 -2.80 -2.20 -18.25
C GLU A 194 -3.58 -0.90 -18.53
N LEU A 195 -4.91 -0.96 -18.64
CA LEU A 195 -5.75 0.23 -18.87
C LEU A 195 -5.75 1.18 -17.68
N VAL A 196 -5.70 0.66 -16.46
CA VAL A 196 -5.55 1.47 -15.25
C VAL A 196 -4.20 2.19 -15.23
N ALA A 197 -3.11 1.51 -15.61
CA ALA A 197 -1.79 2.12 -15.72
C ALA A 197 -1.74 3.18 -16.84
N ALA A 198 -2.37 2.93 -17.98
CA ALA A 198 -2.46 3.90 -19.08
C ALA A 198 -3.31 5.14 -18.71
N ARG A 199 -4.18 5.02 -17.70
CA ARG A 199 -5.04 6.08 -17.16
C ARG A 199 -4.59 6.55 -15.78
N HIS A 200 -3.31 6.35 -15.46
CA HIS A 200 -2.74 6.75 -14.19
C HIS A 200 -3.00 8.23 -13.91
N GLY A 201 -3.49 8.55 -12.70
CA GLY A 201 -3.85 9.90 -12.27
C GLY A 201 -5.15 10.45 -12.85
N GLN A 202 -5.86 9.69 -13.68
CA GLN A 202 -7.15 10.11 -14.22
C GLN A 202 -8.32 9.69 -13.30
N LEU A 203 -9.49 10.30 -13.52
CA LEU A 203 -10.72 9.92 -12.84
C LEU A 203 -11.05 8.44 -13.10
N PHE A 204 -11.33 7.70 -12.04
CA PHE A 204 -11.67 6.27 -12.09
C PHE A 204 -13.05 6.05 -12.72
N ASN A 205 -13.09 6.02 -14.05
CA ASN A 205 -14.30 5.85 -14.84
C ASN A 205 -14.63 4.37 -15.06
N ARG A 206 -15.34 3.78 -14.09
CA ARG A 206 -15.77 2.38 -14.09
C ARG A 206 -16.52 1.98 -15.37
N ALA A 207 -17.34 2.87 -15.92
CA ALA A 207 -18.10 2.60 -17.15
C ALA A 207 -17.20 2.45 -18.38
N ALA A 208 -16.22 3.34 -18.52
CA ALA A 208 -15.26 3.27 -19.62
C ALA A 208 -14.36 2.02 -19.51
N LEU A 209 -13.80 1.77 -18.32
CA LEU A 209 -12.98 0.58 -18.06
C LEU A 209 -13.76 -0.72 -18.30
N ALA A 210 -15.00 -0.80 -17.78
CA ALA A 210 -15.85 -1.97 -17.96
C ALA A 210 -16.11 -2.29 -19.45
N ARG A 211 -16.47 -1.27 -20.24
CA ARG A 211 -16.71 -1.42 -21.68
C ARG A 211 -15.47 -1.85 -22.45
N GLU A 212 -14.30 -1.26 -22.15
CA GLU A 212 -13.07 -1.56 -22.88
C GLU A 212 -12.48 -2.91 -22.54
N VAL A 213 -12.59 -3.34 -21.27
CA VAL A 213 -12.15 -4.67 -20.86
C VAL A 213 -13.14 -5.74 -21.31
N GLY A 214 -14.44 -5.44 -21.34
CA GLY A 214 -15.51 -6.42 -21.61
C GLY A 214 -16.08 -7.04 -20.34
N ILE A 215 -16.17 -6.27 -19.25
CA ILE A 215 -16.70 -6.69 -17.94
C ILE A 215 -17.85 -5.80 -17.50
N SER A 216 -18.51 -6.14 -16.39
CA SER A 216 -19.55 -5.29 -15.79
C SER A 216 -18.95 -4.11 -15.00
N GLN A 217 -19.71 -3.01 -14.84
CA GLN A 217 -19.29 -1.89 -13.98
C GLN A 217 -19.08 -2.29 -12.50
N PRO A 218 -19.93 -3.14 -11.89
CA PRO A 218 -19.65 -3.71 -10.58
C PRO A 218 -18.32 -4.46 -10.51
N THR A 219 -17.98 -5.24 -11.54
CA THR A 219 -16.69 -5.95 -11.63
C THR A 219 -15.53 -4.96 -11.67
N ALA A 220 -15.60 -3.94 -12.54
CA ALA A 220 -14.56 -2.89 -12.60
C ALA A 220 -14.40 -2.16 -11.26
N LYS A 221 -15.51 -1.89 -10.54
CA LYS A 221 -15.45 -1.34 -9.18
C LYS A 221 -14.73 -2.30 -8.23
N ALA A 222 -15.14 -3.55 -8.19
CA ALA A 222 -14.58 -4.56 -7.29
C ALA A 222 -13.07 -4.73 -7.53
N TRP A 223 -12.63 -4.73 -8.79
CA TRP A 223 -11.21 -4.80 -9.14
C TRP A 223 -10.44 -3.54 -8.75
N GLY A 224 -11.02 -2.34 -8.89
CA GLY A 224 -10.41 -1.11 -8.39
C GLY A 224 -10.28 -1.08 -6.85
N ASP A 225 -11.33 -1.48 -6.14
CA ASP A 225 -11.29 -1.59 -4.67
C ASP A 225 -10.24 -2.63 -4.22
N LEU A 226 -10.10 -3.71 -4.99
CA LEU A 226 -9.11 -4.75 -4.76
C LEU A 226 -7.67 -4.23 -4.91
N LEU A 227 -7.37 -3.51 -5.99
CA LEU A 227 -6.05 -2.87 -6.16
C LEU A 227 -5.73 -1.91 -5.01
N GLN A 228 -6.72 -1.21 -4.48
CA GLN A 228 -6.53 -0.35 -3.31
C GLN A 228 -6.26 -1.16 -2.04
N ALA A 229 -7.03 -2.22 -1.80
CA ALA A 229 -6.86 -3.07 -0.62
C ALA A 229 -5.53 -3.85 -0.62
N SER A 230 -4.96 -4.13 -1.80
CA SER A 230 -3.66 -4.80 -1.94
C SER A 230 -2.47 -3.83 -1.98
N TYR A 231 -2.69 -2.53 -1.76
CA TYR A 231 -1.67 -1.48 -1.85
C TYR A 231 -1.01 -1.35 -3.23
N VAL A 232 -1.67 -1.81 -4.29
CA VAL A 232 -1.22 -1.60 -5.68
C VAL A 232 -1.65 -0.22 -6.17
N ALA A 233 -2.83 0.23 -5.76
CA ALA A 233 -3.39 1.52 -6.16
C ALA A 233 -3.89 2.33 -4.96
N TYR A 234 -4.17 3.61 -5.21
CA TYR A 234 -4.79 4.52 -4.27
C TYR A 234 -5.89 5.33 -4.99
N LEU A 235 -7.10 5.33 -4.43
CA LEU A 235 -8.21 6.15 -4.90
C LEU A 235 -8.20 7.50 -4.16
N LEU A 236 -7.57 8.50 -4.77
CA LEU A 236 -7.56 9.87 -4.25
C LEU A 236 -8.95 10.48 -4.41
N ARG A 237 -9.59 10.80 -3.28
CA ARG A 237 -10.98 11.27 -3.28
C ARG A 237 -11.04 12.77 -3.54
N PRO A 238 -12.10 13.25 -4.19
CA PRO A 238 -12.31 14.69 -4.35
C PRO A 238 -12.68 15.31 -3.00
N PHE A 239 -12.08 16.45 -2.68
CA PHE A 239 -12.43 17.24 -1.53
C PHE A 239 -13.79 17.91 -1.71
N HIS A 240 -14.66 17.82 -0.70
CA HIS A 240 -15.97 18.46 -0.70
C HIS A 240 -16.30 19.01 0.69
N ARG A 241 -16.47 20.34 0.81
CA ARG A 241 -16.88 21.00 2.07
C ARG A 241 -18.37 20.83 2.38
N ASN A 242 -19.22 20.83 1.37
CA ASN A 242 -20.68 20.78 1.49
C ASN A 242 -21.26 19.76 0.50
N TYR A 243 -22.10 18.85 0.98
CA TYR A 243 -22.76 17.81 0.18
C TYR A 243 -23.66 18.35 -0.97
N GLY A 244 -24.02 19.63 -0.95
CA GLY A 244 -24.98 20.25 -1.87
C GLY A 244 -24.42 20.92 -3.13
N LYS A 245 -23.10 21.19 -3.24
CA LYS A 245 -22.52 21.76 -4.47
C LYS A 245 -22.09 20.64 -5.43
N ARG A 246 -22.32 20.86 -6.73
CA ARG A 246 -21.97 19.93 -7.84
C ARG A 246 -20.45 19.84 -8.02
N VAL A 247 -19.78 19.09 -7.16
CA VAL A 247 -18.35 18.72 -7.28
C VAL A 247 -18.25 17.35 -7.94
N VAL A 248 -17.17 17.10 -8.69
CA VAL A 248 -16.83 15.76 -9.19
C VAL A 248 -16.79 14.80 -8.00
N LYS A 249 -17.58 13.72 -8.04
CA LYS A 249 -17.65 12.72 -6.94
C LYS A 249 -16.74 11.51 -7.15
N ARG A 250 -16.16 11.37 -8.34
CA ARG A 250 -15.35 10.21 -8.71
C ARG A 250 -13.91 10.41 -8.23
N PRO A 251 -13.27 9.42 -7.60
CA PRO A 251 -11.86 9.52 -7.24
C PRO A 251 -10.96 9.47 -8.47
N LYS A 252 -9.75 10.01 -8.36
CA LYS A 252 -8.63 9.66 -9.26
C LYS A 252 -7.99 8.36 -8.80
N LEU A 253 -7.47 7.56 -9.73
CA LEU A 253 -6.75 6.33 -9.40
C LEU A 253 -5.27 6.48 -9.75
N TYR A 254 -4.41 6.30 -8.75
CA TYR A 254 -2.96 6.23 -8.93
C TYR A 254 -2.47 4.84 -8.56
N LEU A 255 -1.57 4.26 -9.36
CA LEU A 255 -0.76 3.14 -8.87
C LEU A 255 0.26 3.68 -7.87
N LEU A 256 0.49 2.97 -6.77
CA LEU A 256 1.37 3.45 -5.70
C LEU A 256 2.86 3.29 -6.01
N ASP A 257 3.20 2.68 -7.14
CA ASP A 257 4.56 2.52 -7.62
C ASP A 257 4.66 2.91 -9.10
N PRO A 258 5.48 3.93 -9.46
CA PRO A 258 5.62 4.37 -10.84
C PRO A 258 6.37 3.35 -11.72
N GLY A 259 7.23 2.51 -11.13
CA GLY A 259 7.91 1.44 -11.86
C GLY A 259 6.93 0.39 -12.39
N LEU A 260 5.86 0.12 -11.65
CA LEU A 260 4.73 -0.70 -12.14
C LEU A 260 4.00 -0.01 -13.31
N VAL A 261 3.75 1.30 -13.23
CA VAL A 261 3.12 2.06 -14.34
C VAL A 261 3.98 1.98 -15.60
N CYS A 262 5.28 2.24 -15.48
CA CYS A 262 6.24 2.16 -16.59
C CYS A 262 6.25 0.77 -17.22
N THR A 263 6.23 -0.29 -16.40
CA THR A 263 6.20 -1.68 -16.89
C THR A 263 4.90 -2.01 -17.63
N LEU A 264 3.75 -1.70 -17.02
CA LEU A 264 2.43 -2.00 -17.58
C LEU A 264 2.12 -1.22 -18.86
N THR A 265 2.68 -0.01 -18.98
CA THR A 265 2.56 0.82 -20.19
C THR A 265 3.71 0.65 -21.18
N ARG A 266 4.62 -0.30 -20.90
CA ARG A 266 5.74 -0.69 -21.76
C ARG A 266 6.65 0.50 -22.13
N GLN A 267 6.91 1.39 -21.17
CA GLN A 267 7.87 2.46 -21.34
C GLN A 267 9.27 1.86 -21.54
N PRO A 268 10.08 2.39 -22.48
CA PRO A 268 11.41 1.84 -22.76
C PRO A 268 12.48 2.32 -21.77
N SER A 269 12.28 3.46 -21.10
CA SER A 269 13.17 4.02 -20.08
C SER A 269 12.44 5.04 -19.21
N GLY A 270 13.08 5.45 -18.09
CA GLY A 270 12.58 6.56 -17.25
C GLY A 270 12.53 7.89 -17.99
N GLU A 271 13.56 8.20 -18.76
CA GLU A 271 13.63 9.37 -19.64
C GLU A 271 12.44 9.41 -20.62
N ALA A 272 12.21 8.31 -21.36
CA ALA A 272 11.11 8.23 -22.32
C ALA A 272 9.73 8.33 -21.65
N ALA A 273 9.60 7.75 -20.45
CA ALA A 273 8.36 7.81 -19.67
C ALA A 273 8.03 9.27 -19.27
N LEU A 274 9.04 10.04 -18.84
CA LEU A 274 8.87 11.44 -18.44
C LEU A 274 8.76 12.40 -19.62
N ALA A 275 9.41 12.12 -20.74
CA ALA A 275 9.28 12.93 -21.96
C ALA A 275 7.95 12.68 -22.69
N GLY A 276 7.33 11.52 -22.49
CA GLY A 276 6.10 11.11 -23.14
C GLY A 276 4.82 11.69 -22.52
N PRO A 277 3.64 11.32 -23.06
CA PRO A 277 2.33 11.80 -22.57
C PRO A 277 2.02 11.43 -21.12
N LEU A 278 2.71 10.44 -20.57
CA LEU A 278 2.55 10.01 -19.18
C LEU A 278 3.46 10.77 -18.21
N GLY A 279 4.37 11.65 -18.67
CA GLY A 279 5.35 12.29 -17.79
C GLY A 279 4.72 13.10 -16.66
N GLY A 280 3.78 13.99 -17.00
CA GLY A 280 3.01 14.76 -16.02
C GLY A 280 2.27 13.84 -15.02
N PRO A 281 1.41 12.91 -15.50
CA PRO A 281 0.74 11.94 -14.65
C PRO A 281 1.66 11.08 -13.78
N LEU A 282 2.83 10.67 -14.27
CA LEU A 282 3.81 9.89 -13.51
C LEU A 282 4.42 10.71 -12.38
N LEU A 283 4.77 11.97 -12.62
CA LEU A 283 5.26 12.86 -11.58
C LEU A 283 4.17 13.12 -10.53
N GLU A 284 2.95 13.45 -10.97
CA GLU A 284 1.79 13.66 -10.09
C GLU A 284 1.55 12.43 -9.21
N GLY A 285 1.51 11.25 -9.81
CA GLY A 285 1.31 10.00 -9.09
C GLY A 285 2.45 9.62 -8.16
N TRP A 286 3.70 9.92 -8.53
CA TRP A 286 4.84 9.76 -7.64
C TRP A 286 4.71 10.66 -6.40
N VAL A 287 4.35 11.94 -6.57
CA VAL A 287 4.10 12.86 -5.46
C VAL A 287 2.96 12.36 -4.56
N VAL A 288 1.85 11.90 -5.15
CA VAL A 288 0.71 11.32 -4.40
C VAL A 288 1.14 10.07 -3.64
N ALA A 289 1.90 9.17 -4.27
CA ALA A 289 2.41 7.96 -3.61
C ALA A 289 3.35 8.28 -2.45
N GLU A 290 4.25 9.26 -2.59
CA GLU A 290 5.12 9.71 -1.51
C GLU A 290 4.34 10.35 -0.36
N ALA A 291 3.29 11.12 -0.65
CA ALA A 291 2.39 11.62 0.37
C ALA A 291 1.69 10.46 1.12
N VAL A 292 1.18 9.45 0.41
CA VAL A 292 0.58 8.25 1.05
C VAL A 292 1.59 7.54 1.95
N LYS A 293 2.83 7.34 1.48
CA LYS A 293 3.90 6.72 2.27
C LYS A 293 4.27 7.55 3.50
N LEU A 294 4.28 8.88 3.40
CA LEU A 294 4.54 9.75 4.55
C LEU A 294 3.50 9.53 5.66
N PHE A 295 2.21 9.50 5.32
CA PHE A 295 1.16 9.22 6.31
C PHE A 295 1.30 7.83 6.92
N ALA A 296 1.56 6.80 6.10
CA ALA A 296 1.80 5.44 6.59
C ALA A 296 3.00 5.39 7.56
N ASN A 297 4.12 6.02 7.21
CA ASN A 297 5.33 6.12 8.04
C ASN A 297 5.10 6.90 9.34
N LEU A 298 4.11 7.77 9.39
CA LEU A 298 3.66 8.47 10.61
C LEU A 298 2.64 7.68 11.44
N GLY A 299 2.22 6.50 10.98
CA GLY A 299 1.16 5.71 11.60
C GLY A 299 -0.21 6.36 11.51
N ARG A 300 -0.45 7.16 10.46
CA ARG A 300 -1.67 7.95 10.27
C ARG A 300 -2.39 7.51 9.02
N ARG A 301 -3.72 7.65 9.03
CA ARG A 301 -4.51 7.50 7.80
C ARG A 301 -4.23 8.70 6.88
N PRO A 302 -4.04 8.49 5.58
CA PRO A 302 -3.89 9.59 4.62
C PRO A 302 -5.07 10.55 4.66
N ASP A 303 -4.80 11.83 4.95
CA ASP A 303 -5.76 12.92 4.83
C ASP A 303 -5.48 13.68 3.53
N LEU A 304 -5.70 12.98 2.41
CA LEU A 304 -5.31 13.40 1.06
C LEU A 304 -6.53 13.47 0.15
N TYR A 305 -6.63 14.55 -0.62
CA TYR A 305 -7.69 14.77 -1.59
C TYR A 305 -7.14 15.40 -2.86
N PHE A 306 -7.93 15.45 -3.92
CA PHE A 306 -7.76 16.44 -5.00
C PHE A 306 -8.96 17.37 -5.00
N TRP A 307 -8.90 18.49 -5.71
CA TRP A 307 -10.08 19.32 -5.90
C TRP A 307 -10.21 19.71 -7.36
N ARG A 308 -11.45 19.68 -7.86
CA ARG A 308 -11.76 20.09 -9.22
C ARG A 308 -13.10 20.81 -9.24
N SER A 309 -13.10 21.99 -9.84
CA SER A 309 -14.28 22.78 -10.13
C SER A 309 -15.04 22.24 -11.35
N HIS A 310 -16.22 22.77 -11.64
CA HIS A 310 -16.98 22.38 -12.84
C HIS A 310 -16.42 23.03 -14.12
N ASP A 311 -15.88 24.23 -13.98
CA ASP A 311 -15.24 25.07 -14.99
C ASP A 311 -13.80 24.62 -15.33
N GLY A 312 -13.28 23.62 -14.63
CA GLY A 312 -12.06 22.91 -15.01
C GLY A 312 -10.81 23.30 -14.23
N LEU A 313 -10.88 24.31 -13.35
CA LEU A 313 -9.84 24.56 -12.35
C LEU A 313 -9.64 23.33 -11.47
N GLU A 314 -8.39 22.95 -11.27
CA GLU A 314 -7.98 21.74 -10.57
C GLU A 314 -6.83 22.06 -9.61
N VAL A 315 -6.83 21.39 -8.46
CA VAL A 315 -5.70 21.32 -7.53
C VAL A 315 -5.36 19.84 -7.42
N ASP A 316 -4.15 19.48 -7.83
CA ASP A 316 -3.72 18.09 -7.99
C ASP A 316 -3.79 17.32 -6.67
N LEU A 317 -3.29 17.92 -5.58
CA LEU A 317 -3.27 17.33 -4.25
C LEU A 317 -3.57 18.37 -3.16
N LEU A 318 -4.42 17.99 -2.23
CA LEU A 318 -4.71 18.70 -1.00
C LEU A 318 -4.29 17.81 0.16
N VAL A 319 -3.40 18.33 1.01
CA VAL A 319 -2.86 17.62 2.16
C VAL A 319 -3.43 18.21 3.45
N GLY A 320 -4.10 17.38 4.24
CA GLY A 320 -4.57 17.74 5.58
C GLY A 320 -3.43 17.79 6.59
N VAL A 321 -3.15 18.98 7.13
CA VAL A 321 -2.12 19.20 8.15
C VAL A 321 -2.70 20.09 9.26
N ALA A 322 -2.78 19.55 10.47
CA ALA A 322 -3.26 20.28 11.66
C ALA A 322 -4.60 21.02 11.45
N GLY A 323 -5.55 20.37 10.79
CA GLY A 323 -6.88 20.93 10.51
C GLY A 323 -6.93 21.94 9.35
N ARG A 324 -5.82 22.16 8.65
CA ARG A 324 -5.74 22.98 7.43
C ARG A 324 -5.52 22.10 6.20
N LEU A 325 -5.95 22.58 5.04
CA LEU A 325 -5.66 21.95 3.76
C LEU A 325 -4.56 22.75 3.07
N LEU A 326 -3.45 22.07 2.78
CA LEU A 326 -2.34 22.61 2.01
C LEU A 326 -2.49 22.18 0.55
N PRO A 327 -2.69 23.11 -0.39
CA PRO A 327 -2.69 22.80 -1.81
C PRO A 327 -1.28 22.51 -2.30
N VAL A 328 -1.17 21.50 -3.15
CA VAL A 328 0.04 21.08 -3.84
C VAL A 328 -0.31 20.95 -5.32
N GLU A 329 0.39 21.72 -6.14
CA GLU A 329 0.32 21.71 -7.59
C GLU A 329 1.55 20.98 -8.13
N VAL A 330 1.38 20.11 -9.13
CA VAL A 330 2.45 19.29 -9.68
C VAL A 330 2.64 19.61 -11.16
N LYS A 331 3.79 20.19 -11.51
CA LYS A 331 4.13 20.57 -12.89
C LYS A 331 5.44 19.93 -13.32
N LEU A 332 5.41 19.15 -14.39
CA LEU A 332 6.61 18.64 -15.06
C LEU A 332 7.05 19.62 -16.15
N THR A 333 8.29 20.09 -16.09
CA THR A 333 8.88 20.98 -17.09
C THR A 333 10.40 20.86 -17.09
N ALA A 334 11.01 20.93 -18.26
CA ALA A 334 12.47 20.94 -18.40
C ALA A 334 13.10 22.27 -17.95
N THR A 335 12.30 23.35 -17.79
CA THR A 335 12.81 24.68 -17.44
C THR A 335 11.91 25.31 -16.36
N PRO A 336 12.10 24.95 -15.08
CA PRO A 336 11.32 25.52 -14.00
C PRO A 336 11.58 27.03 -13.89
N THR A 337 10.51 27.83 -13.88
CA THR A 337 10.57 29.29 -13.72
C THR A 337 9.67 29.71 -12.56
N PRO A 338 9.86 30.91 -11.96
CA PRO A 338 8.97 31.42 -10.91
C PRO A 338 7.49 31.53 -11.30
N ARG A 339 7.17 31.55 -12.61
CA ARG A 339 5.77 31.53 -13.08
C ARG A 339 5.07 30.21 -12.76
N HIS A 340 5.81 29.11 -12.63
CA HIS A 340 5.23 27.82 -12.28
C HIS A 340 4.77 27.75 -10.82
N THR A 341 5.27 28.63 -9.96
CA THR A 341 4.85 28.78 -8.56
C THR A 341 3.81 29.88 -8.36
N ALA A 342 3.32 30.51 -9.43
CA ALA A 342 2.26 31.51 -9.33
C ALA A 342 0.97 30.85 -8.80
N PRO A 343 0.17 31.57 -7.97
CA PRO A 343 -1.13 31.08 -7.53
C PRO A 343 -2.04 30.72 -8.71
N LEU A 344 -3.00 29.83 -8.47
CA LEU A 344 -4.12 29.64 -9.39
C LEU A 344 -5.00 30.90 -9.29
N ASP A 345 -5.01 31.71 -10.36
CA ASP A 345 -5.82 32.94 -10.49
C ASP A 345 -7.31 32.67 -10.63
#